data_AF-A0A9C8ZH10-F1
#
_entry.id   AF-A0A9C8ZH10-F1
#
_cell.length_a   1.000
_cell.length_b   1.000
_cell.length_c   1.000
_cell.angle_alpha   90.00
_cell.angle_beta   90.00
_cell.angle_gamma   90.00
#
_symmetry.space_group_name_H-M   'P 1'
#
loop_
_entity.id
_entity.type
_entity.pdbx_description
1 polymer ?
#
loop_
_entity_poly.entity_id
_entity_poly.type
_entity_poly.pdbx_seq_one_letter_code
_entity_poly.pdbx_strand_id
1 'polypeptide(L)'
;MIEIIPNFHPIFVHFTVALFSLSVGLFVVTLFMQGELKTQWLTVARWTLWFGAGFTVLTGLSGLDAYNTVAHDTPSHEAMTEHRNWAIATITLFLILTVWSIIRVRRKQVLGTGFVIVMVAAGGLLASTAWHGGEAVYRFGLGVMSLPKAEGEGHAHQHADGAGHGDDGGKGDGHTHSAPTASPTDTKQEDSHANGGHENNGTSSVHPHDDGHDHQH
;
A
#
# COMPACT_ATOMS: atom_id res chain seq x y z
N MET A 1 -25.21 14.12 13.56
CA MET A 1 -25.08 13.27 12.35
C MET A 1 -24.21 12.08 12.68
N ILE A 2 -24.41 10.90 12.09
CA ILE A 2 -23.52 9.75 12.34
C ILE A 2 -22.23 10.01 11.55
N GLU A 3 -21.19 10.44 12.24
CA GLU A 3 -19.87 10.69 11.67
C GLU A 3 -19.08 9.38 11.71
N ILE A 4 -19.00 8.71 10.56
CA ILE A 4 -18.18 7.50 10.41
C ILE A 4 -16.76 7.95 10.17
N ILE A 5 -15.93 7.88 11.20
CA ILE A 5 -14.51 8.19 11.13
C ILE A 5 -13.84 7.26 10.09
N PRO A 6 -13.23 7.76 9.00
CA PRO A 6 -13.30 9.12 8.45
C PRO A 6 -14.18 9.27 7.19
N ASN A 7 -14.60 8.17 6.54
CA ASN A 7 -15.48 8.20 5.37
C ASN A 7 -16.15 6.82 5.15
N PHE A 8 -17.08 6.74 4.18
CA PHE A 8 -17.82 5.52 3.88
C PHE A 8 -17.05 4.47 3.04
N HIS A 9 -15.90 4.83 2.45
CA HIS A 9 -15.22 3.97 1.48
C HIS A 9 -14.79 2.61 2.06
N PRO A 10 -14.13 2.52 3.23
CA PRO A 10 -13.79 1.24 3.85
C PRO A 10 -14.99 0.30 3.99
N ILE A 11 -16.17 0.82 4.38
CA ILE A 11 -17.37 -0.02 4.56
C ILE A 11 -17.73 -0.72 3.26
N PHE A 12 -17.83 0.02 2.15
CA PHE A 12 -18.21 -0.57 0.86
C PHE A 12 -17.11 -1.46 0.27
N VAL A 13 -15.82 -1.11 0.47
CA VAL A 13 -14.67 -1.95 0.07
C VAL A 13 -14.78 -3.36 0.64
N HIS A 14 -15.12 -3.52 1.92
CA HIS A 14 -15.26 -4.85 2.53
C HIS A 14 -16.32 -5.70 1.83
N PHE A 15 -17.49 -5.13 1.49
CA PHE A 15 -18.52 -5.85 0.73
C PHE A 15 -18.06 -6.19 -0.69
N THR A 16 -17.44 -5.26 -1.42
CA THR A 16 -16.88 -5.50 -2.76
C THR A 16 -15.86 -6.65 -2.75
N VAL A 17 -14.86 -6.57 -1.86
CA VAL A 17 -13.77 -7.55 -1.78
C VAL A 17 -14.31 -8.93 -1.37
N ALA A 18 -15.17 -9.00 -0.35
CA ALA A 18 -15.72 -10.27 0.12
C ALA A 18 -16.63 -10.95 -0.92
N LEU A 19 -17.56 -10.19 -1.55
CA LEU A 19 -18.51 -10.75 -2.52
C LEU A 19 -17.83 -11.23 -3.80
N PHE A 20 -16.86 -10.48 -4.33
CA PHE A 20 -16.09 -10.93 -5.49
C PHE A 20 -15.15 -12.09 -5.17
N SER A 21 -14.45 -12.06 -4.02
CA SER A 21 -13.59 -13.20 -3.61
C SER A 21 -14.39 -14.49 -3.45
N LEU A 22 -15.57 -14.41 -2.82
CA LEU A 22 -16.50 -15.53 -2.70
C LEU A 22 -16.99 -16.00 -4.08
N SER A 23 -17.35 -15.06 -4.98
CA SER A 23 -17.79 -15.40 -6.33
C SER A 23 -16.71 -16.14 -7.12
N VAL A 24 -15.46 -15.64 -7.13
CA VAL A 24 -14.31 -16.28 -7.78
C VAL A 24 -14.09 -17.68 -7.19
N GLY A 25 -14.07 -17.80 -5.86
CA GLY A 25 -13.91 -19.09 -5.17
C GLY A 25 -14.99 -20.11 -5.56
N LEU A 26 -16.26 -19.70 -5.58
CA LEU A 26 -17.37 -20.58 -5.99
C LEU A 26 -17.29 -20.98 -7.47
N PHE A 27 -16.91 -20.07 -8.38
CA PHE A 27 -16.70 -20.40 -9.79
C PHE A 27 -15.55 -21.40 -9.98
N VAL A 28 -14.47 -21.31 -9.21
CA VAL A 28 -13.37 -22.30 -9.23
C VAL A 28 -13.82 -23.64 -8.66
N VAL A 29 -14.44 -23.66 -7.46
CA VAL A 29 -14.85 -24.91 -6.79
C VAL A 29 -15.89 -25.68 -7.62
N THR A 30 -16.80 -24.98 -8.31
CA THR A 30 -17.81 -25.62 -9.17
C THR A 30 -17.24 -26.34 -10.41
N LEU A 31 -15.96 -26.14 -10.76
CA LEU A 31 -15.27 -26.97 -11.76
C LEU A 31 -15.13 -28.43 -11.30
N PHE A 32 -14.92 -28.66 -10.00
CA PHE A 32 -14.73 -29.97 -9.39
C PHE A 32 -16.05 -30.62 -8.92
N MET A 33 -17.18 -29.91 -9.07
CA MET A 33 -18.52 -30.38 -8.67
C MET A 33 -19.36 -30.87 -9.86
N GLN A 34 -20.31 -31.75 -9.54
CA GLN A 34 -21.29 -32.33 -10.48
C GLN A 34 -22.72 -32.30 -9.89
N GLY A 35 -23.72 -32.64 -10.69
CA GLY A 35 -25.12 -32.77 -10.25
C GLY A 35 -25.78 -31.47 -9.76
N GLU A 36 -26.75 -31.61 -8.86
CA GLU A 36 -27.58 -30.50 -8.37
C GLU A 36 -26.79 -29.49 -7.53
N LEU A 37 -25.84 -29.96 -6.70
CA LEU A 37 -24.98 -29.09 -5.90
C LEU A 37 -24.20 -28.09 -6.76
N LYS A 38 -23.65 -28.54 -7.90
CA LYS A 38 -23.00 -27.65 -8.88
C LYS A 38 -23.94 -26.53 -9.34
N THR A 39 -25.20 -26.86 -9.62
CA THR A 39 -26.21 -25.90 -10.11
C THR A 39 -26.61 -24.90 -9.02
N GLN A 40 -26.76 -25.35 -7.78
CA GLN A 40 -27.00 -24.48 -6.62
C GLN A 40 -25.82 -23.53 -6.40
N TRP A 41 -24.59 -24.05 -6.35
CA TRP A 41 -23.38 -23.26 -6.11
C TRP A 41 -23.10 -22.27 -7.25
N LEU A 42 -23.29 -22.66 -8.52
CA LEU A 42 -23.23 -21.72 -9.66
C LEU A 42 -24.31 -20.62 -9.57
N THR A 43 -25.43 -20.88 -8.91
CA THR A 43 -26.46 -19.85 -8.66
C THR A 43 -25.96 -18.84 -7.62
N VAL A 44 -25.40 -19.30 -6.50
CA VAL A 44 -24.78 -18.43 -5.50
C VAL A 44 -23.59 -17.64 -6.08
N ALA A 45 -22.73 -18.27 -6.89
CA ALA A 45 -21.59 -17.64 -7.56
C ALA A 45 -22.00 -16.45 -8.46
N ARG A 46 -23.14 -16.58 -9.16
CA ARG A 46 -23.70 -15.52 -10.00
C ARG A 46 -24.33 -14.39 -9.18
N TRP A 47 -25.12 -14.71 -8.16
CA TRP A 47 -25.71 -13.68 -7.30
C TRP A 47 -24.65 -12.89 -6.52
N THR A 48 -23.62 -13.57 -6.00
CA THR A 48 -22.48 -12.89 -5.33
C THR A 48 -21.71 -12.00 -6.29
N LEU A 49 -21.49 -12.40 -7.55
CA LEU A 49 -20.95 -11.51 -8.59
C LEU A 49 -21.82 -10.27 -8.80
N TRP A 50 -23.12 -10.44 -8.96
CA TRP A 50 -24.05 -9.35 -9.28
C TRP A 50 -24.23 -8.36 -8.12
N PHE A 51 -24.34 -8.86 -6.87
CA PHE A 51 -24.35 -8.01 -5.69
C PHE A 51 -22.98 -7.34 -5.47
N GLY A 52 -21.88 -8.06 -5.71
CA GLY A 52 -20.52 -7.49 -5.67
C GLY A 52 -20.38 -6.31 -6.63
N ALA A 53 -20.90 -6.43 -7.85
CA ALA A 53 -20.93 -5.34 -8.82
C ALA A 53 -21.78 -4.14 -8.36
N GLY A 54 -22.94 -4.39 -7.74
CA GLY A 54 -23.76 -3.34 -7.13
C GLY A 54 -23.01 -2.57 -6.03
N PHE A 55 -22.41 -3.28 -5.08
CA PHE A 55 -21.56 -2.66 -4.05
C PHE A 55 -20.34 -1.94 -4.64
N THR A 56 -19.78 -2.45 -5.73
CA THR A 56 -18.60 -1.87 -6.39
C THR A 56 -18.87 -0.48 -6.97
N VAL A 57 -20.10 -0.18 -7.38
CA VAL A 57 -20.49 1.19 -7.76
C VAL A 57 -20.42 2.12 -6.52
N LEU A 58 -20.93 1.67 -5.37
CA LEU A 58 -20.86 2.44 -4.11
C LEU A 58 -19.40 2.61 -3.64
N THR A 59 -18.59 1.56 -3.74
CA THR A 59 -17.15 1.57 -3.44
C THR A 59 -16.39 2.56 -4.32
N GLY A 60 -16.66 2.59 -5.63
CA GLY A 60 -16.02 3.52 -6.57
C GLY A 60 -16.42 4.98 -6.30
N LEU A 61 -17.71 5.24 -6.05
CA LEU A 61 -18.20 6.59 -5.75
C LEU A 61 -17.65 7.13 -4.41
N SER A 62 -17.71 6.32 -3.35
CA SER A 62 -17.12 6.68 -2.04
C SER A 62 -15.60 6.76 -2.08
N GLY A 63 -14.94 5.99 -2.94
CA GLY A 63 -13.49 6.07 -3.15
C GLY A 63 -13.07 7.35 -3.88
N LEU A 64 -13.87 7.80 -4.84
CA LEU A 64 -13.67 9.10 -5.49
C LEU A 64 -13.91 10.27 -4.51
N ASP A 65 -14.93 10.17 -3.66
CA ASP A 65 -15.17 11.15 -2.59
C ASP A 65 -13.98 11.20 -1.62
N ALA A 66 -13.53 10.05 -1.10
CA ALA A 66 -12.37 9.94 -0.22
C ALA A 66 -11.08 10.48 -0.87
N TYR A 67 -10.85 10.20 -2.16
CA TYR A 67 -9.68 10.69 -2.91
C TYR A 67 -9.57 12.22 -2.93
N ASN A 68 -10.72 12.92 -2.90
CA ASN A 68 -10.77 14.39 -2.97
C ASN A 68 -10.92 15.07 -1.59
N THR A 69 -11.20 14.32 -0.51
CA THR A 69 -11.58 14.89 0.80
C THR A 69 -10.68 14.46 1.96
N VAL A 70 -10.05 13.28 1.91
CA VAL A 70 -9.14 12.81 2.96
C VAL A 70 -7.85 13.61 2.93
N ALA A 71 -7.44 14.19 4.06
CA ALA A 71 -6.16 14.89 4.17
C ALA A 71 -4.98 13.92 4.02
N HIS A 72 -3.98 14.31 3.24
CA HIS A 72 -2.84 13.48 2.88
C HIS A 72 -1.61 14.33 2.53
N ASP A 73 -0.41 13.76 2.69
CA ASP A 73 0.85 14.33 2.21
C ASP A 73 1.22 13.78 0.82
N THR A 74 2.36 14.21 0.25
CA THR A 74 2.78 13.81 -1.11
C THR A 74 2.98 12.29 -1.25
N PRO A 75 3.74 11.58 -0.36
CA PRO A 75 3.86 10.13 -0.43
C PRO A 75 2.51 9.40 -0.33
N SER A 76 1.62 9.87 0.55
CA SER A 76 0.28 9.30 0.69
C SER A 76 -0.60 9.55 -0.56
N HIS A 77 -0.45 10.70 -1.22
CA HIS A 77 -1.14 11.00 -2.47
C HIS A 77 -0.74 10.04 -3.60
N GLU A 78 0.55 9.71 -3.70
CA GLU A 78 1.08 8.77 -4.69
C GLU A 78 0.52 7.36 -4.45
N ALA A 79 0.59 6.86 -3.21
CA ALA A 79 0.02 5.57 -2.84
C ALA A 79 -1.50 5.49 -3.08
N MET A 80 -2.24 6.55 -2.75
CA MET A 80 -3.68 6.65 -3.00
C MET A 80 -4.00 6.68 -4.50
N THR A 81 -3.14 7.31 -5.30
CA THR A 81 -3.25 7.37 -6.76
C THR A 81 -2.96 6.02 -7.41
N GLU A 82 -1.95 5.29 -6.93
CA GLU A 82 -1.67 3.92 -7.35
C GLU A 82 -2.87 3.00 -7.05
N HIS A 83 -3.35 3.00 -5.80
CA HIS A 83 -4.54 2.23 -5.41
C HIS A 83 -5.75 2.55 -6.30
N ARG A 84 -6.02 3.84 -6.55
CA ARG A 84 -7.11 4.29 -7.45
C ARG A 84 -6.96 3.71 -8.87
N ASN A 85 -5.75 3.69 -9.41
CA ASN A 85 -5.51 3.19 -10.77
C ASN A 85 -5.77 1.67 -10.87
N TRP A 86 -5.30 0.89 -9.89
CA TRP A 86 -5.65 -0.54 -9.76
C TRP A 86 -7.16 -0.74 -9.57
N ALA A 87 -7.81 0.10 -8.75
CA ALA A 87 -9.24 0.04 -8.51
C ALA A 87 -10.07 0.28 -9.78
N ILE A 88 -9.70 1.27 -10.61
CA ILE A 88 -10.38 1.53 -11.89
C ILE A 88 -10.33 0.30 -12.81
N ALA A 89 -9.15 -0.33 -12.93
CA ALA A 89 -8.98 -1.55 -13.73
C ALA A 89 -9.84 -2.71 -13.19
N THR A 90 -9.83 -2.93 -11.87
CA THR A 90 -10.64 -3.95 -11.18
C THR A 90 -12.14 -3.72 -11.37
N ILE A 91 -12.62 -2.51 -11.10
CA ILE A 91 -14.03 -2.12 -11.27
C ILE A 91 -14.46 -2.40 -12.71
N THR A 92 -13.68 -1.97 -13.69
CA THR A 92 -13.99 -2.13 -15.12
C THR A 92 -14.10 -3.62 -15.49
N LEU A 93 -13.12 -4.44 -15.08
CA LEU A 93 -13.11 -5.88 -15.37
C LEU A 93 -14.29 -6.61 -14.73
N PHE A 94 -14.60 -6.36 -13.45
CA PHE A 94 -15.71 -7.02 -12.77
C PHE A 94 -17.09 -6.56 -13.28
N LEU A 95 -17.25 -5.30 -13.69
CA LEU A 95 -18.47 -4.85 -14.35
C LEU A 95 -18.65 -5.53 -15.71
N ILE A 96 -17.59 -5.67 -16.52
CA ILE A 96 -17.63 -6.41 -17.79
C ILE A 96 -17.98 -7.89 -17.55
N LEU A 97 -17.37 -8.55 -16.57
CA LEU A 97 -17.66 -9.94 -16.19
C LEU A 97 -19.11 -10.12 -15.71
N THR A 98 -19.63 -9.14 -14.97
CA THR A 98 -21.02 -9.11 -14.51
C THR A 98 -21.99 -8.99 -15.69
N VAL A 99 -21.76 -8.06 -16.60
CA VAL A 99 -22.57 -7.88 -17.82
C VAL A 99 -22.51 -9.15 -18.69
N TRP A 100 -21.33 -9.75 -18.87
CA TRP A 100 -21.16 -11.02 -19.58
C TRP A 100 -21.97 -12.14 -18.91
N SER A 101 -21.90 -12.26 -17.58
CA SER A 101 -22.69 -13.22 -16.79
C SER A 101 -24.20 -13.03 -16.99
N ILE A 102 -24.70 -11.79 -16.88
CA ILE A 102 -26.12 -11.46 -17.09
C ILE A 102 -26.56 -11.81 -18.52
N ILE A 103 -25.77 -11.46 -19.55
CA ILE A 103 -26.09 -11.78 -20.95
C ILE A 103 -26.16 -13.29 -21.17
N ARG A 104 -25.19 -14.07 -20.64
CA ARG A 104 -25.19 -15.53 -20.77
C ARG A 104 -26.41 -16.16 -20.10
N VAL A 105 -26.75 -15.72 -18.89
CA VAL A 105 -27.95 -16.21 -18.17
C VAL A 105 -29.23 -15.86 -18.93
N ARG A 106 -29.40 -14.62 -19.42
CA ARG A 106 -30.57 -14.20 -20.21
C ARG A 106 -30.70 -14.97 -21.52
N ARG A 107 -29.59 -15.35 -22.15
CA ARG A 107 -29.55 -16.20 -23.35
C ARG A 107 -29.62 -17.71 -23.06
N LYS A 108 -29.83 -18.12 -21.79
CA LYS A 108 -29.82 -19.53 -21.34
C LYS A 108 -28.53 -20.29 -21.71
N GLN A 109 -27.40 -19.58 -21.79
CA GLN A 109 -26.09 -20.13 -22.13
C GLN A 109 -25.27 -20.39 -20.85
N VAL A 110 -24.50 -21.48 -20.86
CA VAL A 110 -23.58 -21.81 -19.76
C VAL A 110 -22.38 -20.86 -19.71
N LEU A 111 -21.87 -20.61 -18.51
CA LEU A 111 -20.55 -19.99 -18.31
C LEU A 111 -19.51 -21.11 -18.46
N GLY A 112 -18.66 -21.03 -19.49
CA GLY A 112 -17.64 -22.03 -19.77
C GLY A 112 -16.33 -21.78 -19.01
N THR A 113 -15.39 -22.72 -19.07
CA THR A 113 -14.10 -22.64 -18.36
C THR A 113 -13.33 -21.35 -18.64
N GLY A 114 -13.41 -20.79 -19.86
CA GLY A 114 -12.81 -19.51 -20.20
C GLY A 114 -13.32 -18.33 -19.34
N PHE A 115 -14.59 -18.33 -18.94
CA PHE A 115 -15.11 -17.34 -17.99
C PHE A 115 -14.47 -17.49 -16.60
N VAL A 116 -14.26 -18.73 -16.15
CA VAL A 116 -13.63 -19.02 -14.85
C VAL A 116 -12.15 -18.62 -14.85
N ILE A 117 -11.43 -18.82 -15.96
CA ILE A 117 -10.04 -18.36 -16.12
C ILE A 117 -9.96 -16.83 -15.98
N VAL A 118 -10.85 -16.08 -16.63
CA VAL A 118 -10.89 -14.61 -16.50
C VAL A 118 -11.34 -14.17 -15.10
N MET A 119 -12.26 -14.90 -14.44
CA MET A 119 -12.61 -14.65 -13.03
C MET A 119 -11.42 -14.85 -12.09
N VAL A 120 -10.56 -15.85 -12.32
CA VAL A 120 -9.33 -16.05 -11.51
C VAL A 120 -8.33 -14.92 -11.73
N ALA A 121 -8.13 -14.48 -12.98
CA ALA A 121 -7.29 -13.31 -13.27
C ALA A 121 -7.86 -12.03 -12.62
N ALA A 122 -9.18 -11.84 -12.65
CA ALA A 122 -9.86 -10.74 -11.96
C ALA A 122 -9.72 -10.84 -10.43
N GLY A 123 -9.73 -12.05 -9.86
CA GLY A 123 -9.45 -12.29 -8.44
C GLY A 123 -8.03 -11.89 -8.05
N GLY A 124 -7.04 -12.16 -8.90
CA GLY A 124 -5.67 -11.64 -8.72
C GLY A 124 -5.61 -10.11 -8.75
N LEU A 125 -6.30 -9.49 -9.71
CA LEU A 125 -6.38 -8.03 -9.84
C LEU A 125 -7.06 -7.37 -8.63
N LEU A 126 -8.11 -7.99 -8.09
CA LEU A 126 -8.78 -7.60 -6.85
C LEU A 126 -7.83 -7.71 -5.64
N ALA A 127 -7.06 -8.79 -5.55
CA ALA A 127 -6.09 -8.97 -4.47
C ALA A 127 -4.98 -7.90 -4.50
N SER A 128 -4.42 -7.59 -5.68
CA SER A 128 -3.48 -6.47 -5.84
C SER A 128 -4.11 -5.13 -5.44
N THR A 129 -5.34 -4.85 -5.89
CA THR A 129 -6.06 -3.63 -5.52
C THR A 129 -6.25 -3.51 -4.01
N ALA A 130 -6.63 -4.60 -3.35
CA ALA A 130 -6.78 -4.67 -1.89
C ALA A 130 -5.44 -4.54 -1.16
N TRP A 131 -4.35 -5.06 -1.74
CA TRP A 131 -2.99 -4.88 -1.20
C TRP A 131 -2.57 -3.40 -1.19
N HIS A 132 -2.66 -2.69 -2.33
CA HIS A 132 -2.34 -1.25 -2.39
C HIS A 132 -3.29 -0.42 -1.49
N GLY A 133 -4.55 -0.82 -1.34
CA GLY A 133 -5.49 -0.18 -0.42
C GLY A 133 -5.13 -0.39 1.05
N GLY A 134 -4.72 -1.61 1.42
CA GLY A 134 -4.17 -1.90 2.74
C GLY A 134 -2.87 -1.15 2.99
N GLU A 135 -2.00 -1.02 1.99
CA GLU A 135 -0.77 -0.25 2.09
C GLU A 135 -1.04 1.25 2.35
N ALA A 136 -1.96 1.85 1.59
CA ALA A 136 -2.40 3.23 1.81
C ALA A 136 -2.83 3.47 3.27
N VAL A 137 -3.62 2.56 3.85
CA VAL A 137 -4.08 2.66 5.25
C VAL A 137 -2.97 2.37 6.26
N TYR A 138 -2.28 1.23 6.15
CA TYR A 138 -1.40 0.72 7.21
C TYR A 138 0.06 1.19 7.11
N ARG A 139 0.55 1.55 5.91
CA ARG A 139 1.92 2.08 5.71
C ARG A 139 1.94 3.61 5.67
N PHE A 140 0.93 4.24 5.08
CA PHE A 140 0.85 5.69 4.95
C PHE A 140 -0.13 6.37 5.91
N GLY A 141 -0.88 5.61 6.71
CA GLY A 141 -1.78 6.16 7.73
C GLY A 141 -3.05 6.81 7.17
N LEU A 142 -3.40 6.55 5.91
CA LEU A 142 -4.59 7.16 5.30
C LEU A 142 -5.87 6.66 5.97
N GLY A 143 -6.67 7.60 6.45
CA GLY A 143 -7.96 7.31 7.07
C GLY A 143 -7.87 6.65 8.46
N VAL A 144 -6.74 6.74 9.14
CA VAL A 144 -6.62 6.41 10.57
C VAL A 144 -6.19 7.65 11.37
N MET A 145 -6.62 7.72 12.63
CA MET A 145 -6.11 8.74 13.55
C MET A 145 -4.71 8.34 14.01
N SER A 146 -3.76 9.27 13.95
CA SER A 146 -2.46 9.11 14.57
C SER A 146 -2.62 8.75 16.04
N LEU A 147 -1.87 7.75 16.51
CA LEU A 147 -1.75 7.52 17.96
C LEU A 147 -1.19 8.79 18.62
N PRO A 148 -1.62 9.14 19.85
CA PRO A 148 -0.94 10.16 20.63
C PRO A 148 0.57 9.88 20.63
N LYS A 149 1.39 10.92 20.49
CA LYS A 149 2.84 10.78 20.68
C LYS A 149 3.05 10.12 22.05
N ALA A 150 3.94 9.14 22.10
CA ALA A 150 4.32 8.53 23.38
C ALA A 150 5.07 9.58 24.21
N GLU A 151 4.32 10.33 25.02
CA GLU A 151 4.85 11.21 26.07
C GLU A 151 5.37 10.35 27.22
N GLY A 152 6.44 9.62 26.94
CA GLY A 152 7.35 9.13 27.95
C GLY A 152 8.49 10.11 28.08
N GLU A 153 8.65 10.73 29.24
CA GLU A 153 9.98 11.19 29.65
C GLU A 153 10.92 10.00 29.47
N GLY A 154 11.96 10.17 28.66
CA GLY A 154 12.92 9.10 28.42
C GLY A 154 13.55 8.73 29.75
N HIS A 155 13.16 7.58 30.31
CA HIS A 155 13.91 6.92 31.38
C HIS A 155 15.25 6.53 30.78
N ALA A 156 16.18 7.48 30.81
CA ALA A 156 17.58 7.25 30.52
C ALA A 156 18.03 6.15 31.50
N HIS A 157 18.26 4.96 30.98
CA HIS A 157 18.95 3.91 31.70
C HIS A 157 20.39 4.37 31.88
N GLN A 158 20.58 5.19 32.92
CA GLN A 158 21.87 5.69 33.35
C GLN A 158 22.67 4.46 33.80
N HIS A 159 23.56 3.99 32.93
CA HIS A 159 24.55 3.00 33.33
C HIS A 159 25.36 3.63 34.46
N ALA A 160 25.24 3.06 35.66
CA ALA A 160 25.99 3.52 36.81
C ALA A 160 27.47 3.20 36.59
N ASP A 161 28.26 4.24 36.31
CA ASP A 161 29.72 4.14 36.25
C ASP A 161 30.25 3.72 37.63
N GLY A 162 30.61 2.45 37.74
CA GLY A 162 31.00 1.82 39.00
C GLY A 162 32.40 2.25 39.46
N ALA A 163 32.46 3.27 40.32
CA ALA A 163 33.60 3.58 41.18
C ALA A 163 33.07 4.15 42.52
N GLY A 164 33.44 3.66 43.70
CA GLY A 164 34.27 2.51 44.07
C GLY A 164 34.45 2.45 45.60
N HIS A 165 35.19 1.46 46.09
CA HIS A 165 35.65 1.23 47.49
C HIS A 165 34.71 0.50 48.47
N GLY A 166 35.30 -0.51 49.12
CA GLY A 166 34.70 -1.43 50.08
C GLY A 166 35.54 -2.69 50.21
N ASP A 167 36.78 -2.54 50.70
CA ASP A 167 37.78 -3.61 50.83
C ASP A 167 37.47 -4.53 52.02
N ASP A 168 37.39 -5.85 51.80
CA ASP A 168 37.84 -6.84 52.79
C ASP A 168 38.04 -8.26 52.20
N GLY A 169 39.28 -8.76 52.27
CA GLY A 169 39.62 -10.14 52.63
C GLY A 169 39.10 -11.36 51.84
N GLY A 170 39.94 -11.90 50.93
CA GLY A 170 40.36 -13.31 51.08
C GLY A 170 40.23 -14.32 49.92
N LYS A 171 41.39 -14.65 49.32
CA LYS A 171 41.79 -15.95 48.73
C LYS A 171 41.00 -16.58 47.56
N GLY A 172 41.74 -16.90 46.51
CA GLY A 172 41.65 -18.20 45.83
C GLY A 172 41.44 -18.16 44.32
N ASP A 173 42.46 -18.58 43.57
CA ASP A 173 42.41 -19.33 42.32
C ASP A 173 41.31 -18.91 41.30
N GLY A 174 41.60 -18.20 40.21
CA GLY A 174 42.69 -18.40 39.26
C GLY A 174 42.21 -19.25 38.08
N HIS A 175 42.04 -18.65 36.89
CA HIS A 175 42.13 -19.33 35.59
C HIS A 175 42.21 -18.30 34.44
N THR A 176 43.29 -18.36 33.70
CA THR A 176 43.56 -17.55 32.49
C THR A 176 43.04 -18.24 31.24
N HIS A 177 42.44 -17.51 30.30
CA HIS A 177 42.48 -17.88 28.88
C HIS A 177 42.71 -16.67 27.99
N SER A 178 43.76 -16.74 27.16
CA SER A 178 44.15 -15.71 26.21
C SER A 178 43.96 -16.20 24.78
N ALA A 179 43.42 -15.33 23.91
CA ALA A 179 43.75 -15.22 22.48
C ALA A 179 43.38 -16.44 21.57
N PRO A 180 43.53 -16.37 20.23
CA PRO A 180 44.04 -15.26 19.42
C PRO A 180 43.20 -14.81 18.21
N THR A 181 43.65 -13.66 17.70
CA THR A 181 43.39 -13.00 16.40
C THR A 181 43.50 -13.89 15.15
N ALA A 182 42.77 -13.51 14.08
CA ALA A 182 43.16 -13.80 12.69
C ALA A 182 42.71 -12.72 11.68
N SER A 183 43.68 -12.04 11.09
CA SER A 183 43.68 -11.28 9.81
C SER A 183 45.14 -11.29 9.35
N PRO A 184 45.47 -11.41 8.04
CA PRO A 184 45.27 -10.36 7.03
C PRO A 184 44.82 -10.93 5.65
N THR A 185 44.59 -10.16 4.57
CA THR A 185 45.59 -9.62 3.59
C THR A 185 44.74 -8.98 2.47
N ASP A 186 44.77 -7.67 2.19
CA ASP A 186 45.76 -6.83 1.46
C ASP A 186 45.72 -6.96 -0.09
N THR A 187 46.15 -5.89 -0.79
CA THR A 187 46.09 -5.58 -2.24
C THR A 187 44.75 -5.03 -2.79
N LYS A 188 44.71 -3.99 -3.63
CA LYS A 188 45.76 -3.07 -4.11
C LYS A 188 45.16 -1.73 -4.58
N GLN A 189 45.90 -0.64 -4.40
CA GLN A 189 45.66 0.68 -5.00
C GLN A 189 46.62 0.87 -6.19
N GLU A 190 46.13 1.44 -7.30
CA GLU A 190 46.98 2.03 -8.35
C GLU A 190 46.38 3.38 -8.78
N ASP A 191 47.22 4.42 -8.73
CA ASP A 191 46.89 5.82 -9.05
C ASP A 191 47.44 6.24 -10.42
N SER A 192 46.69 7.06 -11.15
CA SER A 192 47.21 8.05 -12.12
C SER A 192 46.10 9.06 -12.44
N HIS A 193 46.17 10.35 -12.03
CA HIS A 193 46.97 11.46 -12.62
C HIS A 193 46.65 11.68 -14.12
N ALA A 194 46.56 12.88 -14.74
CA ALA A 194 46.61 14.32 -14.38
C ALA A 194 46.38 15.15 -15.70
N ASN A 195 46.08 16.46 -15.79
CA ASN A 195 45.56 17.55 -14.92
C ASN A 195 45.30 18.81 -15.81
N GLY A 196 44.45 19.78 -15.38
CA GLY A 196 44.24 21.10 -16.02
C GLY A 196 42.90 21.22 -16.79
N GLY A 197 42.15 22.34 -16.77
CA GLY A 197 42.50 23.76 -16.52
C GLY A 197 42.57 24.50 -17.87
N HIS A 198 42.07 25.74 -18.07
CA HIS A 198 41.61 26.79 -17.16
C HIS A 198 40.71 27.82 -17.92
N GLU A 199 39.79 28.48 -17.21
CA GLU A 199 39.38 29.92 -17.30
C GLU A 199 38.99 30.70 -18.59
N ASN A 200 38.07 31.66 -18.32
CA ASN A 200 37.89 33.04 -18.85
C ASN A 200 36.80 33.33 -19.90
N ASN A 201 36.13 34.51 -19.92
CA ASN A 201 35.83 35.56 -18.90
C ASN A 201 34.86 36.62 -19.52
N GLY A 202 34.03 37.30 -18.72
CA GLY A 202 33.46 38.64 -19.01
C GLY A 202 32.29 38.74 -20.02
N THR A 203 31.44 39.78 -20.01
CA THR A 203 31.33 40.95 -19.10
C THR A 203 29.95 41.65 -19.22
N SER A 204 29.42 42.10 -18.07
CA SER A 204 28.73 43.38 -17.77
C SER A 204 27.72 44.09 -18.71
N SER A 205 26.53 44.40 -18.18
CA SER A 205 25.97 45.78 -17.99
C SER A 205 24.53 45.70 -17.42
N VAL A 206 24.22 46.14 -16.17
CA VAL A 206 23.91 47.51 -15.67
C VAL A 206 22.41 47.91 -15.73
N HIS A 207 21.88 48.30 -14.56
CA HIS A 207 20.54 48.85 -14.21
C HIS A 207 20.30 50.29 -14.80
N PRO A 208 19.10 50.95 -14.74
CA PRO A 208 18.22 51.07 -13.55
C PRO A 208 16.68 51.25 -13.76
N HIS A 209 16.01 51.55 -12.64
CA HIS A 209 14.62 51.96 -12.33
C HIS A 209 13.78 52.72 -13.38
N ASP A 210 12.45 52.58 -13.25
CA ASP A 210 11.50 53.72 -13.20
C ASP A 210 10.27 53.38 -12.30
N ASP A 211 9.60 54.41 -11.80
CA ASP A 211 8.51 54.38 -10.80
C ASP A 211 7.10 54.58 -11.43
N GLY A 212 5.99 54.41 -10.69
CA GLY A 212 4.71 55.05 -11.09
C GLY A 212 3.35 54.37 -10.78
N HIS A 213 2.79 54.68 -9.61
CA HIS A 213 1.42 55.18 -9.38
C HIS A 213 0.14 54.56 -10.00
N ASP A 214 -0.76 54.17 -9.08
CA ASP A 214 -2.16 54.61 -8.89
C ASP A 214 -3.42 54.02 -9.61
N HIS A 215 -4.36 53.66 -8.70
CA HIS A 215 -5.81 53.89 -8.67
C HIS A 215 -6.83 53.22 -9.64
N GLN A 216 -7.77 52.51 -8.99
CA GLN A 216 -9.24 52.51 -9.17
C GLN A 216 -9.83 52.41 -10.59
N HIS A 217 -10.59 51.32 -10.83
CA HIS A 217 -12.06 51.38 -10.72
C HIS A 217 -12.68 49.98 -10.55
#